data_AF-A0A348UTW4-F1
#
_entry.id   AF-A0A348UTW4-F1
#
_cell.length_a   1.000
_cell.length_b   1.000
_cell.length_c   1.000
_cell.angle_alpha   90.00
_cell.angle_beta   90.00
_cell.angle_gamma   90.00
#
_symmetry.space_group_name_H-M   'P 1'
#
loop_
_entity.id
_entity.type
_entity.pdbx_description
1 polymer ?
#
loop_
_entity_poly.entity_id
_entity_poly.type
_entity_poly.pdbx_seq_one_letter_code
_entity_poly.pdbx_strand_id
1 'polypeptide(L)'
;MDKVNVAVTQMVCSKTYETNVNKAERVVRDAAARGANIILLQELFSGPYFCKVQDFAYFSLAQKAAESDLIKRFTALARELNVVLPISFFERANQAYFNSVAMIDADGTVMGIYRKTHIPQGPGYEEKYYFSPGDTGFKVWDTRFAKVGVGICWD
;
A
#
# COMPACT_ATOMS: atom_id res chain seq x y z
N MET A 1 -14.49 1.92 -24.99
CA MET A 1 -13.74 1.80 -23.72
C MET A 1 -14.57 0.94 -22.81
N ASP A 2 -14.00 -0.14 -22.30
CA ASP A 2 -14.69 -0.95 -21.31
C ASP A 2 -14.86 -0.16 -20.02
N LYS A 3 -15.97 -0.37 -19.34
CA LYS A 3 -16.28 0.30 -18.08
C LYS A 3 -15.38 -0.26 -16.98
N VAL A 4 -14.66 0.61 -16.27
CA VAL A 4 -13.83 0.24 -15.12
C VAL A 4 -14.49 0.74 -13.83
N ASN A 5 -14.75 -0.18 -12.90
CA ASN A 5 -15.26 0.14 -11.57
C ASN A 5 -14.10 0.25 -10.58
N VAL A 6 -13.99 1.37 -9.88
CA VAL A 6 -12.96 1.60 -8.86
C VAL A 6 -13.63 1.67 -7.49
N ALA A 7 -13.02 1.06 -6.49
CA ALA A 7 -13.45 1.19 -5.09
C ALA A 7 -12.38 1.91 -4.27
N VAL A 8 -12.80 2.97 -3.58
CA VAL A 8 -12.00 3.65 -2.55
C VAL A 8 -12.56 3.23 -1.20
N THR A 9 -11.70 2.69 -0.36
CA THR A 9 -12.14 2.04 0.89
C THR A 9 -11.71 2.85 2.11
N GLN A 10 -12.35 2.60 3.25
CA GLN A 10 -12.01 3.23 4.51
C GLN A 10 -12.17 2.26 5.67
N MET A 11 -11.16 2.18 6.54
CA MET A 11 -11.24 1.39 7.76
C MET A 11 -10.47 2.01 8.94
N VAL A 12 -11.01 1.80 10.14
CA VAL A 12 -10.25 2.08 11.37
C VAL A 12 -9.20 1.01 11.59
N CYS A 13 -7.95 1.41 11.83
CA CYS A 13 -6.85 0.53 12.19
C CYS A 13 -6.75 0.38 13.72
N SER A 14 -6.54 -0.85 14.19
CA SER A 14 -6.20 -1.20 15.57
C SER A 14 -4.69 -1.28 15.75
N LYS A 15 -4.24 -1.57 16.97
CA LYS A 15 -2.82 -1.80 17.29
C LYS A 15 -2.30 -3.17 16.82
N THR A 16 -3.19 -4.08 16.43
CA THR A 16 -2.83 -5.46 16.11
C THR A 16 -2.76 -5.63 14.59
N TYR A 17 -1.56 -5.94 14.10
CA TYR A 17 -1.29 -6.17 12.68
C TYR A 17 -2.31 -7.11 12.02
N GLU A 18 -2.49 -8.31 12.57
CA GLU A 18 -3.43 -9.30 11.98
C GLU A 18 -4.87 -8.81 11.96
N THR A 19 -5.32 -8.06 12.97
CA THR A 19 -6.67 -7.48 12.96
C THR A 19 -6.86 -6.51 11.79
N ASN A 20 -5.84 -5.70 11.50
CA ASN A 20 -5.88 -4.74 10.40
C ASN A 20 -5.86 -5.44 9.04
N VAL A 21 -4.95 -6.40 8.87
CA VAL A 21 -4.79 -7.13 7.62
C VAL A 21 -6.04 -7.96 7.30
N ASN A 22 -6.61 -8.66 8.30
CA ASN A 22 -7.87 -9.39 8.13
C ASN A 22 -9.04 -8.46 7.76
N LYS A 23 -9.09 -7.27 8.37
CA LYS A 23 -10.12 -6.27 8.07
C LYS A 23 -9.96 -5.71 6.66
N ALA A 24 -8.74 -5.39 6.23
CA ALA A 24 -8.44 -4.93 4.89
C ALA A 24 -8.81 -5.98 3.83
N GLU A 25 -8.48 -7.26 4.06
CA GLU A 25 -8.89 -8.35 3.17
C GLU A 25 -10.42 -8.44 3.05
N ARG A 26 -11.16 -8.37 4.17
CA ARG A 26 -12.63 -8.37 4.13
C ARG A 26 -13.17 -7.19 3.32
N VAL A 27 -12.62 -6.00 3.54
CA VAL A 27 -13.02 -4.78 2.80
C VAL A 27 -12.74 -4.92 1.29
N VAL A 28 -11.62 -5.54 0.90
CA VAL A 28 -11.31 -5.86 -0.50
C VAL A 28 -12.32 -6.86 -1.07
N ARG A 29 -12.64 -7.93 -0.34
CA ARG A 29 -13.64 -8.93 -0.76
C ARG A 29 -15.03 -8.29 -0.95
N ASP A 30 -15.46 -7.44 -0.03
CA ASP A 30 -16.74 -6.73 -0.11
C ASP A 30 -16.78 -5.79 -1.34
N ALA A 31 -15.69 -5.09 -1.64
CA ALA A 31 -15.58 -4.24 -2.83
C ALA A 31 -15.60 -5.06 -4.13
N ALA A 32 -14.87 -6.17 -4.18
CA ALA A 32 -14.86 -7.08 -5.33
C ALA A 32 -16.25 -7.69 -5.58
N ALA A 33 -16.96 -8.12 -4.53
CA ALA A 33 -18.32 -8.65 -4.61
C ALA A 33 -19.33 -7.62 -5.17
N ARG A 34 -19.03 -6.32 -5.03
CA ARG A 34 -19.81 -5.21 -5.62
C ARG A 34 -19.37 -4.85 -7.05
N GLY A 35 -18.47 -5.64 -7.65
CA GLY A 35 -18.02 -5.50 -9.03
C GLY A 35 -16.85 -4.54 -9.22
N ALA A 36 -16.07 -4.23 -8.19
CA ALA A 36 -14.87 -3.40 -8.33
C ALA A 36 -13.75 -4.15 -9.05
N ASN A 37 -13.06 -3.45 -9.95
CA ASN A 37 -11.90 -3.96 -10.70
C ASN A 37 -10.58 -3.51 -10.08
N ILE A 38 -10.54 -2.30 -9.54
CA ILE A 38 -9.37 -1.69 -8.90
C ILE A 38 -9.78 -1.22 -7.51
N ILE A 39 -9.10 -1.68 -6.48
CA ILE A 39 -9.50 -1.43 -5.08
C ILE A 39 -8.33 -0.79 -4.34
N LEU A 40 -8.58 0.40 -3.79
CA LEU A 40 -7.59 1.18 -3.06
C LEU A 40 -7.83 1.10 -1.54
N LEU A 41 -6.81 0.60 -0.83
CA LEU A 41 -6.70 0.67 0.63
C LEU A 41 -5.96 1.95 1.05
N GLN A 42 -6.17 2.37 2.30
CA GLN A 42 -5.51 3.56 2.86
C GLN A 42 -4.00 3.36 3.10
N GLU A 43 -3.26 4.46 3.22
CA GLU A 43 -1.82 4.46 3.55
C GLU A 43 -1.52 3.72 4.86
N LEU A 44 -0.45 2.92 4.87
CA LEU A 44 0.09 2.21 6.04
C LEU A 44 -0.98 1.48 6.87
N PHE A 45 -1.97 0.90 6.19
CA PHE A 45 -3.16 0.32 6.81
C PHE A 45 -2.91 -0.89 7.71
N SER A 46 -1.69 -1.44 7.73
CA SER A 46 -1.32 -2.59 8.55
C SER A 46 -1.17 -2.27 10.04
N GLY A 47 -1.20 -0.98 10.42
CA GLY A 47 -1.06 -0.53 11.80
C GLY A 47 -1.67 0.85 12.06
N PRO A 48 -1.60 1.34 13.30
CA PRO A 48 -1.84 2.75 13.58
C PRO A 48 -0.79 3.61 12.88
N TYR A 49 -1.16 4.84 12.50
CA TYR A 49 -0.22 5.80 11.96
C TYR A 49 0.82 6.21 13.02
N PHE A 50 2.02 5.61 12.93
CA PHE A 50 3.09 5.72 13.92
C PHE A 50 3.92 6.99 13.76
N CYS A 51 3.85 7.67 12.61
CA CYS A 51 4.61 8.88 12.32
C CYS A 51 4.10 10.13 13.10
N LYS A 52 3.36 9.94 14.20
CA LYS A 52 2.98 11.04 15.10
C LYS A 52 4.12 11.48 16.02
N VAL A 53 5.11 10.60 16.19
CA VAL A 53 6.29 10.79 17.05
C VAL A 53 7.52 10.30 16.29
N GLN A 54 8.71 10.70 16.74
CA GLN A 54 9.99 10.16 16.29
C GLN A 54 10.48 9.11 17.29
N ASP A 55 10.42 7.83 16.95
CA ASP A 55 10.83 6.72 17.82
C ASP A 55 11.54 5.65 16.98
N PHE A 56 12.77 5.33 17.38
CA PHE A 56 13.59 4.33 16.71
C PHE A 56 12.95 2.93 16.67
N ALA A 57 12.12 2.59 17.67
CA ALA A 57 11.47 1.28 17.74
C ALA A 57 10.60 0.99 16.51
N TYR A 58 9.99 2.01 15.89
CA TYR A 58 9.11 1.81 14.73
C TYR A 58 9.83 1.41 13.44
N PHE A 59 11.15 1.57 13.33
CA PHE A 59 11.90 1.02 12.18
C PHE A 59 11.82 -0.51 12.09
N SER A 60 11.50 -1.19 13.20
CA SER A 60 11.26 -2.64 13.21
C SER A 60 10.01 -3.06 12.42
N LEU A 61 9.11 -2.12 12.12
CA LEU A 61 7.91 -2.37 11.31
C LEU A 61 8.22 -2.49 9.81
N ALA A 62 9.39 -2.00 9.37
CA ALA A 62 9.76 -2.00 7.96
C ALA A 62 10.14 -3.41 7.48
N GLN A 63 9.71 -3.75 6.26
CA GLN A 63 9.96 -5.05 5.65
C GLN A 63 10.61 -4.89 4.28
N LYS A 64 11.46 -5.83 3.88
CA LYS A 64 11.88 -5.91 2.47
C LYS A 64 10.69 -6.37 1.63
N ALA A 65 10.47 -5.74 0.48
CA ALA A 65 9.32 -6.07 -0.36
C ALA A 65 9.27 -7.56 -0.77
N ALA A 66 10.41 -8.14 -1.15
CA ALA A 66 10.52 -9.55 -1.53
C ALA A 66 10.20 -10.53 -0.39
N GLU A 67 10.32 -10.10 0.86
CA GLU A 67 10.09 -10.91 2.05
C GLU A 67 8.72 -10.65 2.69
N SER A 68 8.00 -9.60 2.26
CA SER A 68 6.78 -9.11 2.91
C SER A 68 5.60 -10.08 2.78
N ASP A 69 5.14 -10.60 3.91
CA ASP A 69 3.95 -11.45 3.97
C ASP A 69 2.66 -10.69 3.65
N LEU A 70 2.65 -9.37 3.88
CA LEU A 70 1.54 -8.49 3.45
C LEU A 70 1.39 -8.54 1.92
N ILE A 71 2.48 -8.31 1.19
CA ILE A 71 2.46 -8.33 -0.29
C ILE A 71 2.09 -9.72 -0.81
N LYS A 72 2.65 -10.79 -0.23
CA LYS A 72 2.30 -12.17 -0.62
C LYS A 72 0.81 -12.46 -0.43
N ARG A 73 0.25 -12.06 0.72
CA ARG A 73 -1.17 -12.27 1.04
C ARG A 73 -2.09 -11.54 0.07
N PHE A 74 -1.83 -10.25 -0.19
CA PHE A 74 -2.64 -9.47 -1.12
C PHE A 74 -2.39 -9.83 -2.59
N THR A 75 -1.24 -10.41 -2.93
CA THR A 75 -0.98 -11.03 -4.24
C THR A 75 -1.90 -12.20 -4.49
N ALA A 76 -2.02 -13.12 -3.53
CA ALA A 76 -2.94 -14.25 -3.63
C ALA A 76 -4.39 -13.77 -3.74
N LEU A 77 -4.77 -12.76 -2.94
CA LEU A 77 -6.11 -12.18 -2.94
C LEU A 77 -6.46 -11.49 -4.27
N ALA A 78 -5.53 -10.72 -4.84
CA ALA A 78 -5.71 -10.06 -6.15
C ALA A 78 -6.03 -11.09 -7.24
N ARG A 79 -5.24 -12.18 -7.29
CA ARG A 79 -5.45 -13.29 -8.22
C ARG A 79 -6.77 -14.01 -7.99
N GLU A 80 -7.10 -14.30 -6.74
CA GLU A 80 -8.34 -14.99 -6.37
C GLU A 80 -9.58 -14.22 -6.85
N LEU A 81 -9.58 -12.90 -6.64
CA LEU A 81 -10.74 -12.04 -6.92
C LEU A 81 -10.69 -11.41 -8.32
N ASN A 82 -9.59 -11.58 -9.06
CA ASN A 82 -9.32 -10.91 -10.33
C ASN A 82 -9.46 -9.38 -10.24
N VAL A 83 -8.74 -8.78 -9.28
CA VAL A 83 -8.75 -7.32 -9.00
C VAL A 83 -7.34 -6.76 -8.87
N VAL A 84 -7.16 -5.49 -9.26
CA VAL A 84 -5.90 -4.75 -9.10
C VAL A 84 -5.84 -4.14 -7.71
N LEU A 85 -4.69 -4.30 -7.03
CA LEU A 85 -4.47 -3.85 -5.66
C LEU A 85 -3.15 -3.07 -5.51
N PRO A 86 -3.19 -1.74 -5.32
CA PRO A 86 -2.07 -0.98 -4.79
C PRO A 86 -1.96 -1.21 -3.28
N ILE A 87 -0.87 -1.84 -2.82
CA ILE A 87 -0.66 -2.20 -1.41
C ILE A 87 0.41 -1.32 -0.77
N SER A 88 -0.02 -0.40 0.11
CA SER A 88 0.86 0.47 0.89
C SER A 88 1.55 -0.31 2.01
N PHE A 89 2.86 -0.10 2.20
CA PHE A 89 3.66 -0.73 3.23
C PHE A 89 4.90 0.09 3.60
N PHE A 90 5.46 -0.18 4.78
CA PHE A 90 6.73 0.39 5.21
C PHE A 90 7.88 -0.47 4.66
N GLU A 91 8.61 0.05 3.68
CA GLU A 91 9.70 -0.66 3.01
C GLU A 91 11.05 -0.45 3.71
N ARG A 92 11.83 -1.53 3.81
CA ARG A 92 13.27 -1.48 4.03
C ARG A 92 13.99 -1.94 2.78
N ALA A 93 14.91 -1.12 2.26
CA ALA A 93 15.78 -1.44 1.14
C ALA A 93 17.24 -1.17 1.51
N ASN A 94 17.98 -2.24 1.82
CA ASN A 94 19.31 -2.15 2.42
C ASN A 94 19.29 -1.34 3.73
N GLN A 95 19.93 -0.17 3.73
CA GLN A 95 19.99 0.78 4.85
C GLN A 95 18.96 1.91 4.72
N ALA A 96 18.23 1.97 3.60
CA ALA A 96 17.21 2.98 3.36
C ALA A 96 15.82 2.45 3.70
N TYR A 97 14.93 3.39 3.98
CA TYR A 97 13.58 3.15 4.47
C TYR A 97 12.62 4.05 3.68
N PHE A 98 11.50 3.51 3.23
CA PHE A 98 10.57 4.23 2.37
C PHE A 98 9.12 3.95 2.73
N ASN A 99 8.28 4.95 2.51
CA ASN A 99 6.84 4.75 2.42
C ASN A 99 6.53 4.36 0.97
N SER A 100 6.04 3.13 0.79
CA SER A 100 6.02 2.50 -0.52
C SER A 100 4.66 1.90 -0.82
N VAL A 101 4.36 1.78 -2.11
CA VAL A 101 3.21 1.03 -2.63
C VAL A 101 3.69 -0.02 -3.63
N ALA A 102 3.30 -1.27 -3.44
CA ALA A 102 3.47 -2.32 -4.43
C ALA A 102 2.21 -2.38 -5.31
N MET A 103 2.38 -2.25 -6.63
CA MET A 103 1.28 -2.42 -7.58
C MET A 103 1.11 -3.90 -7.91
N ILE A 104 -0.04 -4.47 -7.57
CA ILE A 104 -0.39 -5.87 -7.84
C ILE A 104 -1.49 -5.90 -8.89
N ASP A 105 -1.23 -6.55 -10.03
CA ASP A 105 -2.23 -6.72 -11.09
C ASP A 105 -3.24 -7.83 -10.75
N ALA A 106 -4.32 -7.90 -11.52
CA ALA A 106 -5.44 -8.82 -11.30
C ALA A 106 -5.08 -10.31 -11.42
N ASP A 107 -3.96 -10.65 -12.05
CA ASP A 107 -3.42 -12.03 -12.09
C ASP A 107 -2.47 -12.34 -10.90
N GLY A 108 -2.27 -11.37 -10.00
CA GLY A 108 -1.33 -11.44 -8.89
C GLY A 108 0.12 -11.09 -9.27
N THR A 109 0.39 -10.58 -10.47
CA THR A 109 1.72 -10.08 -10.81
C THR A 109 2.04 -8.82 -10.01
N VAL A 110 3.13 -8.84 -9.24
CA VAL A 110 3.67 -7.62 -8.60
C VAL A 110 4.43 -6.84 -9.67
N MET A 111 3.79 -5.81 -10.23
CA MET A 111 4.30 -5.02 -11.36
C MET A 111 5.44 -4.06 -10.97
N GLY A 112 5.69 -3.92 -9.68
CA GLY A 112 6.78 -3.12 -9.12
C GLY A 112 6.33 -2.21 -7.99
N ILE A 113 7.25 -1.35 -7.57
CA ILE A 113 7.07 -0.46 -6.42
C ILE A 113 7.19 1.00 -6.87
N TYR A 114 6.43 1.86 -6.20
CA TYR A 114 6.63 3.30 -6.15
C TYR A 114 6.92 3.72 -4.70
N ARG A 115 7.91 4.60 -4.51
CA ARG A 115 8.32 5.16 -3.22
C ARG A 115 7.85 6.62 -3.17
N LYS A 116 7.15 7.00 -2.10
CA LYS A 116 6.57 8.34 -1.87
C LYS A 116 7.63 9.43 -2.12
N THR A 117 7.30 10.39 -2.98
CA THR A 117 8.27 11.41 -3.43
C THR A 117 8.33 12.56 -2.44
N HIS A 118 7.18 13.08 -2.02
CA HIS A 118 7.05 14.22 -1.14
C HIS A 118 6.82 13.76 0.30
N ILE A 119 7.85 13.87 1.14
CA ILE A 119 7.79 13.42 2.54
C ILE A 119 7.39 14.59 3.45
N PRO A 120 6.23 14.54 4.13
CA PRO A 120 5.77 15.60 5.02
C PRO A 120 6.59 15.66 6.31
N GLN A 121 6.54 16.81 6.97
CA GLN A 121 7.17 17.05 8.27
C GLN A 121 6.36 18.07 9.06
N GLY A 122 5.98 17.71 10.29
CA GLY A 122 5.31 18.61 11.24
C GLY A 122 4.63 17.83 12.36
N PRO A 123 4.11 18.54 13.39
CA PRO A 123 3.45 17.89 14.52
C PRO A 123 2.35 16.93 14.09
N GLY A 124 2.50 15.65 14.46
CA GLY A 124 1.58 14.58 14.09
C GLY A 124 1.90 13.86 12.77
N TYR A 125 2.89 14.34 12.00
CA TYR A 125 3.29 13.86 10.67
C TYR A 125 4.82 13.96 10.48
N GLU A 126 5.57 13.31 11.37
CA GLU A 126 7.04 13.26 11.47
C GLU A 126 7.68 12.30 10.44
N GLU A 127 7.17 12.25 9.21
CA GLU A 127 7.55 11.22 8.23
C GLU A 127 9.01 11.31 7.76
N LYS A 128 9.62 12.51 7.72
CA LYS A 128 11.04 12.67 7.33
C LYS A 128 12.00 11.96 8.27
N TYR A 129 11.58 11.62 9.49
CA TYR A 129 12.38 10.80 10.40
C TYR A 129 12.46 9.34 9.93
N TYR A 130 11.39 8.81 9.34
CA TYR A 130 11.27 7.39 8.99
C TYR A 130 11.61 7.09 7.53
N PHE A 131 11.27 8.00 6.61
CA PHE A 131 11.31 7.71 5.18
C PHE A 131 12.30 8.62 4.46
N SER A 132 13.17 7.98 3.69
CA SER A 132 13.94 8.65 2.66
C SER A 132 13.00 9.16 1.55
N PRO A 133 13.26 10.33 0.94
CA PRO A 133 12.54 10.75 -0.25
C PRO A 133 12.64 9.68 -1.34
N GLY A 134 11.51 9.38 -1.99
CA GLY A 134 11.43 8.33 -2.99
C GLY A 134 12.38 8.53 -4.17
N ASP A 135 12.98 7.43 -4.62
CA ASP A 135 13.97 7.39 -5.70
C ASP A 135 13.45 6.69 -6.97
N THR A 136 12.16 6.32 -7.01
CA THR A 136 11.55 5.63 -8.15
C THR A 136 11.11 6.57 -9.27
N GLY A 137 10.93 7.87 -8.97
CA GLY A 137 10.15 8.78 -9.78
C GLY A 137 8.66 8.41 -9.83
N PHE A 138 7.83 9.27 -10.43
CA PHE A 138 6.42 8.95 -10.67
C PHE A 138 6.28 7.81 -11.67
N LYS A 139 5.34 6.89 -11.41
CA LYS A 139 5.13 5.70 -12.23
C LYS A 139 3.67 5.54 -12.64
N VAL A 140 3.50 4.90 -13.80
CA VAL A 140 2.21 4.41 -14.30
C VAL A 140 2.37 2.94 -14.67
N TRP A 141 1.31 2.16 -14.49
CA TRP A 141 1.28 0.74 -14.82
C TRP A 141 0.11 0.42 -15.74
N ASP A 142 0.38 -0.35 -16.78
CA ASP A 142 -0.63 -0.93 -17.65
C ASP A 142 -1.21 -2.20 -17.00
N THR A 143 -2.21 -2.02 -16.13
CA THR A 143 -2.88 -3.13 -15.43
C THR A 143 -3.90 -3.81 -16.35
N ARG A 144 -4.45 -4.96 -15.93
CA ARG A 144 -5.51 -5.67 -16.65
C ARG A 144 -6.67 -4.78 -17.10
N PHE A 145 -7.04 -3.79 -16.30
CA PHE A 145 -8.26 -3.00 -16.52
C PHE A 145 -8.00 -1.58 -17.03
N ALA A 146 -6.86 -0.98 -16.68
CA ALA A 146 -6.54 0.40 -17.05
C ALA A 146 -5.04 0.73 -16.86
N LYS A 147 -4.60 1.83 -17.49
CA LYS A 147 -3.34 2.48 -17.15
C LYS A 147 -3.51 3.33 -15.89
N VAL A 148 -2.85 2.96 -14.79
CA VAL A 148 -3.03 3.57 -13.46
C VAL A 148 -1.73 4.18 -12.98
N GLY A 149 -1.78 5.43 -12.51
CA GLY A 149 -0.73 6.05 -11.71
C GLY A 149 -1.13 6.09 -10.23
N VAL A 150 -0.15 6.00 -9.33
CA VAL A 150 -0.37 6.08 -7.88
C VAL A 150 0.65 7.04 -7.27
N GLY A 151 0.14 8.03 -6.54
CA GLY A 151 0.89 8.81 -5.56
C GLY A 151 0.49 8.38 -4.15
N ILE A 152 1.30 8.71 -3.15
CA ILE A 152 1.04 8.34 -1.75
C ILE A 152 0.83 9.61 -0.92
N CYS A 153 -0.41 9.82 -0.46
CA CYS A 153 -0.77 10.77 0.60
C CYS A 153 -0.36 12.23 0.32
N TRP A 154 0.87 12.62 0.65
CA TRP A 154 1.39 13.99 0.50
C TRP A 154 1.96 14.29 -0.89
N ASP A 155 2.11 13.25 -1.72
CA ASP A 155 2.35 13.43 -3.16
C ASP A 155 1.18 14.13 -3.85
#